data_AF-A0A4Q6Y3A4-F1
#
_entry.id   AF-A0A4Q6Y3A4-F1
#
_cell.length_a   1.000
_cell.length_b   1.000
_cell.length_c   1.000
_cell.angle_alpha   90.00
_cell.angle_beta   90.00
_cell.angle_gamma   90.00
#
_symmetry.space_group_name_H-M   'P 1'
#
loop_
_entity.id
_entity.type
_entity.pdbx_description
1 polymer ?
#
loop_
_entity_poly.entity_id
_entity_poly.type
_entity_poly.pdbx_seq_one_letter_code
_entity_poly.pdbx_strand_id
1 'polypeptide(L)' 'MTRDQWPSWYEDFGAPRISQISAEQRPAAIRAAREPKCDSVESLAMDRSTPTDIGFDVDCKNGQRIRIYETDLRSVS' A
#
# COMPACT_ATOMS: atom_id res chain seq x y z
N MET A 1 8.26 7.60 -4.53
CA MET A 1 7.26 8.53 -5.12
C MET A 1 7.82 9.94 -5.08
N THR A 2 7.56 10.76 -6.09
CA THR A 2 7.99 12.17 -6.10
C THR A 2 6.79 13.11 -6.05
N ARG A 3 7.02 14.36 -5.58
CA ARG A 3 6.00 15.41 -5.51
C ARG A 3 5.39 15.71 -6.88
N ASP A 4 6.19 15.73 -7.92
CA ASP A 4 5.74 16.03 -9.29
C ASP A 4 4.80 14.96 -9.85
N GLN A 5 4.97 13.71 -9.40
CA GLN A 5 4.10 12.61 -9.79
C GLN A 5 2.79 12.59 -8.98
N TRP A 6 2.77 13.17 -7.77
CA TRP A 6 1.68 13.05 -6.78
C TRP A 6 1.42 14.36 -6.00
N PRO A 7 1.16 15.50 -6.67
CA PRO A 7 1.11 16.81 -6.01
C PRO A 7 0.00 16.92 -4.95
N SER A 8 -1.22 16.46 -5.24
CA SER A 8 -2.34 16.50 -4.27
C SER A 8 -2.08 15.67 -3.02
N TRP A 9 -1.41 14.53 -3.17
CA TRP A 9 -1.01 13.69 -2.04
C TRP A 9 0.03 14.38 -1.15
N TYR A 10 0.97 15.12 -1.74
CA TYR A 10 1.90 15.93 -0.95
C TYR A 10 1.21 17.13 -0.28
N GLU A 11 0.13 17.65 -0.85
CA GLU A 11 -0.70 18.69 -0.22
C GLU A 11 -1.52 18.13 0.95
N ASP A 12 -2.16 16.98 0.77
CA ASP A 12 -3.03 16.34 1.77
C ASP A 12 -2.23 15.77 2.95
N PHE A 13 -1.09 15.13 2.67
CA PHE A 13 -0.34 14.35 3.66
C PHE A 13 0.99 14.99 4.08
N GLY A 14 1.58 15.82 3.24
CA GLY A 14 2.94 16.32 3.43
C GLY A 14 4.02 15.28 3.15
N ALA A 15 5.24 15.76 2.86
CA ALA A 15 6.37 14.92 2.51
C ALA A 15 6.71 13.82 3.56
N PRO A 16 6.66 14.08 4.89
CA PRO A 16 6.98 13.05 5.88
C PRO A 16 6.02 11.86 5.83
N ARG A 17 4.71 12.11 5.72
CA ARG A 17 3.70 11.06 5.66
C ARG A 17 3.78 10.27 4.37
N ILE A 18 4.05 10.92 3.24
CA ILE A 18 4.30 10.25 1.96
C ILE A 18 5.50 9.31 2.04
N SER A 19 6.57 9.72 2.74
CA SER A 19 7.73 8.86 2.97
C SER A 19 7.37 7.63 3.80
N GLN A 20 6.52 7.76 4.82
CA GLN A 20 6.04 6.64 5.64
C GLN A 20 5.20 5.67 4.80
N ILE A 21 4.20 6.18 4.08
CA ILE A 21 3.33 5.37 3.20
C ILE A 21 4.17 4.65 2.14
N SER A 22 5.17 5.32 1.57
CA SER A 22 6.09 4.72 0.60
C SER A 22 6.88 3.55 1.21
N ALA A 23 7.26 3.65 2.49
CA ALA A 23 7.97 2.57 3.19
C ALA A 23 7.06 1.36 3.50
N GLU A 24 5.75 1.58 3.63
CA GLU A 24 4.75 0.55 3.92
C GLU A 24 4.35 -0.29 2.70
N GLN A 25 4.63 0.16 1.47
CA GLN A 25 4.35 -0.60 0.24
C GLN A 25 5.01 -1.98 0.21
N ARG A 26 6.28 -2.08 0.62
CA ARG A 26 7.00 -3.36 0.64
C ARG A 26 6.44 -4.32 1.71
N PRO A 27 6.22 -3.90 2.97
CA PRO A 27 5.47 -4.67 3.95
C PRO A 27 4.10 -5.14 3.46
N ALA A 28 3.32 -4.29 2.79
CA ALA A 28 2.03 -4.66 2.20
C ALA A 28 2.16 -5.78 1.17
N ALA A 29 3.11 -5.68 0.23
CA ALA A 29 3.38 -6.72 -0.74
C ALA A 29 3.81 -8.05 -0.07
N ILE A 30 4.67 -8.00 0.95
CA ILE A 30 5.11 -9.19 1.69
C ILE A 30 3.92 -9.82 2.46
N ARG A 31 3.08 -9.00 3.09
CA ARG A 31 1.90 -9.45 3.82
C ARG A 31 0.91 -10.13 2.87
N ALA A 32 0.67 -9.56 1.69
CA ALA A 32 -0.18 -10.14 0.66
C ALA A 32 0.40 -11.45 0.10
N ALA A 33 1.71 -11.53 -0.13
CA ALA A 33 2.38 -12.75 -0.59
C ALA A 33 2.30 -13.92 0.42
N ARG A 34 1.95 -13.66 1.68
CA ARG A 34 1.73 -14.70 2.71
C ARG A 34 0.29 -15.23 2.72
N GLU A 35 -0.64 -14.58 2.02
CA GLU A 35 -2.01 -15.06 1.93
C GLU A 35 -2.05 -16.34 1.06
N PRO A 36 -2.73 -17.41 1.50
CA PRO A 36 -2.81 -18.67 0.75
C PRO A 36 -3.36 -18.52 -0.68
N LYS A 37 -4.12 -17.45 -0.92
CA LYS A 37 -4.74 -17.14 -2.20
C LYS A 37 -3.85 -16.29 -3.13
N CYS A 38 -2.64 -15.89 -2.73
CA CYS A 38 -1.70 -15.19 -3.61
C CYS A 38 -0.57 -16.15 -4.02
N ASP A 39 -0.44 -16.40 -5.30
CA ASP A 39 0.67 -17.20 -5.84
C ASP A 39 1.98 -16.40 -5.86
N SER A 40 1.93 -15.22 -6.46
CA SER A 40 3.02 -14.25 -6.50
C SER A 40 2.46 -12.86 -6.74
N VAL A 41 3.07 -11.87 -6.11
CA VAL A 41 2.69 -10.46 -6.31
C VAL A 41 3.10 -10.01 -7.70
N GLU A 42 2.17 -9.42 -8.43
CA GLU A 42 2.36 -8.84 -9.76
C GLU A 42 2.51 -7.32 -9.69
N SER A 43 1.57 -6.66 -9.00
CA SER A 43 1.58 -5.20 -8.85
C SER A 43 1.01 -4.75 -7.52
N LEU A 44 1.33 -3.51 -7.15
CA LEU A 44 0.80 -2.85 -5.97
C LEU A 44 0.33 -1.45 -6.36
N ALA A 45 -0.89 -1.12 -5.97
CA ALA A 45 -1.47 0.20 -6.05
C ALA A 45 -1.86 0.67 -4.64
N MET A 46 -1.91 1.99 -4.44
CA MET A 46 -2.42 2.56 -3.19
C MET A 46 -3.79 3.16 -3.45
N ASP A 47 -4.74 2.81 -2.58
CA ASP A 47 -6.03 3.47 -2.51
C ASP A 47 -5.90 4.79 -1.74
N ARG A 48 -6.42 5.82 -2.37
CA ARG A 48 -6.29 7.22 -1.99
C ARG A 48 -7.55 7.77 -1.35
N SER A 49 -8.62 6.97 -1.26
CA SER A 49 -9.92 7.44 -0.78
C SER A 49 -9.99 7.66 0.73
N THR A 50 -9.09 7.07 1.52
CA THR A 50 -9.12 7.11 2.99
C THR A 50 -7.88 7.79 3.55
N PRO A 51 -7.94 9.06 3.96
CA PRO A 51 -6.77 9.81 4.41
C PRO A 51 -6.20 9.33 5.76
N THR A 52 -6.98 8.60 6.55
CA THR A 52 -6.56 8.13 7.88
C THR A 52 -6.04 6.69 7.87
N ASP A 53 -6.34 5.91 6.83
CA ASP A 53 -5.94 4.51 6.69
C ASP A 53 -5.79 4.17 5.21
N ILE A 54 -4.56 4.30 4.72
CA ILE A 54 -4.23 4.08 3.31
C ILE A 54 -4.39 2.61 2.98
N GLY A 55 -5.17 2.33 1.93
CA GLY A 55 -5.29 0.98 1.40
C GLY A 55 -4.15 0.68 0.43
N PHE A 56 -3.65 -0.55 0.45
CA PHE A 56 -2.73 -1.10 -0.53
C PHE A 56 -3.44 -2.24 -1.25
N ASP A 57 -3.78 -2.01 -2.51
CA ASP A 57 -4.33 -3.04 -3.40
C ASP A 57 -3.15 -3.78 -4.04
N VAL A 58 -2.98 -5.05 -3.65
CA VAL A 58 -1.95 -5.93 -4.17
C VAL A 58 -2.58 -6.92 -5.13
N ASP A 59 -2.20 -6.84 -6.39
CA ASP A 59 -2.62 -7.77 -7.43
C ASP A 59 -1.64 -8.94 -7.50
N CYS A 60 -2.18 -10.16 -7.51
CA CYS A 60 -1.44 -11.41 -7.64
C CYS A 60 -1.60 -11.98 -9.06
N LYS A 61 -0.60 -12.71 -9.55
CA LYS A 61 -0.58 -13.27 -10.92
C LYS A 61 -1.73 -14.23 -11.22
N ASN A 62 -2.27 -14.88 -10.19
CA ASN A 62 -3.47 -15.72 -10.32
C ASN A 62 -4.79 -14.92 -10.45
N GLY A 63 -4.73 -13.60 -10.61
CA GLY A 63 -5.88 -12.72 -10.77
C GLY A 63 -6.59 -12.36 -9.46
N GLN A 64 -6.04 -12.75 -8.31
CA GLN A 64 -6.56 -12.33 -7.01
C GLN A 64 -6.06 -10.93 -6.65
N ARG A 65 -6.94 -10.11 -6.05
CA ARG A 65 -6.57 -8.86 -5.39
C ARG A 65 -6.68 -9.01 -3.88
N ILE A 66 -5.63 -8.58 -3.18
CA ILE A 66 -5.59 -8.50 -1.73
C ILE A 66 -5.49 -7.04 -1.35
N ARG A 67 -6.41 -6.59 -0.51
CA ARG A 67 -6.38 -5.24 0.05
C ARG A 67 -5.82 -5.31 1.47
N ILE A 68 -4.77 -4.55 1.73
CA ILE A 68 -4.10 -4.43 3.03
C ILE A 68 -4.21 -2.97 3.46
N TYR A 69 -4.56 -2.71 4.71
CA TYR A 69 -4.58 -1.36 5.26
C TYR A 69 -3.32 -1.07 6.08
N GLU A 70 -2.98 0.20 6.31
CA GLU A 70 -1.84 0.56 7.17
C GLU A 70 -1.99 0.01 8.58
N THR A 71 -3.23 -0.03 9.08
CA THR A 71 -3.58 -0.62 10.37
C THR A 71 -3.22 -2.10 10.45
N ASP A 72 -3.47 -2.88 9.40
CA ASP A 72 -3.11 -4.31 9.30
C ASP A 72 -1.59 -4.54 9.38
N LEU A 73 -0.79 -3.57 8.93
CA LEU A 73 0.67 -3.63 8.96
C LEU A 73 1.23 -3.34 10.36
N ARG A 74 0.57 -2.46 11.11
CA ARG A 74 1.00 -2.03 12.46
C ARG A 74 0.68 -3.06 13.53
N SER A 75 -0.38 -3.85 13.35
CA SER A 75 -0.78 -4.92 14.28
C SER A 75 0.18 -6.11 14.35
N VAL A 76 1.30 -6.08 13.60
CA VAL A 76 2.35 -7.12 13.60
C VAL A 76 3.58 -6.69 14.42
N SER A 77 3.45 -5.66 15.27
CA SER A 77 4.53 -5.11 16.12
C SER A 77 4.47 -5.61 17.55
#